data_AF-A0A5B9QPT5-F1
#
_entry.id   AF-A0A5B9QPT5-F1
#
_cell.length_a   1.000
_cell.length_b   1.000
_cell.length_c   1.000
_cell.angle_alpha   90.00
_cell.angle_beta   90.00
_cell.angle_gamma   90.00
#
_symmetry.space_group_name_H-M   'P 1'
#
loop_
_entity.id
_entity.type
_entity.pdbx_description
1 polymer ?
#
loop_
_entity_poly.entity_id
_entity_poly.type
_entity_poly.pdbx_seq_one_letter_code
_entity_poly.pdbx_strand_id
1 'polypeptide(L)' 'MIFEGYPPIDPKAKYPICLEGERACPPEDVGGPWAYAEYLMVISDRKHELHEDYMEWRGPFDAEAFDAKKATRQMRKR' A
#
# COMPACT_ATOMS: atom_id res chain seq x y z
N MET A 1 3.47 -15.75 11.11
CA MET A 1 2.88 -16.30 9.87
C MET A 1 1.51 -16.81 10.24
N ILE A 2 0.47 -16.27 9.62
CA ILE A 2 -0.92 -16.68 9.88
C ILE A 2 -1.38 -17.43 8.63
N PHE A 3 -1.96 -18.61 8.82
CA PHE A 3 -2.56 -19.42 7.76
C PHE A 3 -4.04 -19.58 8.10
N GLU A 4 -4.91 -19.01 7.27
CA GLU A 4 -6.35 -18.95 7.55
C GLU A 4 -7.13 -20.11 6.94
N GLY A 5 -6.59 -20.77 5.91
CA GLY A 5 -7.21 -21.95 5.32
C GLY A 5 -6.73 -22.29 3.91
N TYR A 6 -7.33 -23.34 3.34
CA TYR A 6 -7.06 -23.84 2.00
C TYR A 6 -8.38 -23.98 1.21
N PRO A 7 -8.79 -22.96 0.45
CA PRO A 7 -9.97 -23.07 -0.39
C PRO A 7 -9.73 -24.04 -1.57
N PRO A 8 -10.78 -24.61 -2.17
CA PRO A 8 -10.65 -25.44 -3.37
C PRO A 8 -9.88 -24.72 -4.48
N ILE A 9 -8.98 -25.43 -5.16
CA ILE A 9 -8.26 -24.89 -6.32
C ILE A 9 -9.24 -24.67 -7.46
N ASP A 10 -9.23 -23.46 -8.05
CA ASP A 10 -9.86 -23.21 -9.34
C ASP A 10 -8.87 -23.60 -10.47
N PRO A 11 -9.16 -24.66 -11.25
CA PRO A 11 -8.24 -25.13 -12.30
C PRO A 11 -8.07 -24.14 -13.46
N LYS A 12 -8.95 -23.13 -13.58
CA LYS A 12 -8.85 -22.09 -14.62
C LYS A 12 -8.10 -20.85 -14.14
N ALA A 13 -7.87 -20.73 -12.84
CA ALA A 13 -7.24 -19.56 -12.27
C ALA A 13 -5.71 -19.65 -12.35
N LYS A 14 -5.06 -18.54 -12.68
CA LYS A 14 -3.59 -18.41 -12.63
C LYS A 14 -3.19 -17.84 -11.29
N TYR A 15 -2.44 -18.56 -10.47
CA TYR A 15 -1.97 -18.06 -9.17
C TYR A 15 -0.61 -17.33 -9.28
N PRO A 16 -0.25 -16.43 -8.34
CA PRO A 16 -1.02 -15.97 -7.18
C PRO A 16 -2.20 -15.03 -7.53
N ILE A 17 -3.13 -14.88 -6.60
CA ILE A 17 -4.30 -13.99 -6.68
C ILE A 17 -4.45 -13.27 -5.34
N CYS A 18 -4.54 -11.94 -5.36
CA CYS A 18 -4.99 -11.15 -4.21
C CYS A 18 -6.53 -11.13 -4.24
N LEU A 19 -7.15 -11.69 -3.20
CA LEU A 19 -8.61 -11.76 -3.08
C LEU A 19 -9.19 -10.41 -2.65
N GLU A 20 -8.59 -9.84 -1.62
CA GLU A 20 -8.98 -8.57 -1.01
C GLU A 20 -7.79 -7.92 -0.30
N GLY A 21 -8.03 -6.72 0.22
CA GLY A 21 -7.07 -5.91 0.96
C GLY A 21 -7.59 -4.49 1.12
N GLU A 22 -6.89 -3.71 1.91
CA GLU A 22 -7.25 -2.33 2.22
C GLU A 22 -6.00 -1.47 2.36
N ARG A 23 -6.16 -0.18 2.11
CA ARG A 23 -5.15 0.87 2.26
C ARG A 23 -3.95 0.72 1.32
N ALA A 24 -3.29 1.84 1.06
CA ALA A 24 -2.07 1.87 0.29
C ALA A 24 -0.91 1.31 1.13
N CYS A 25 0.02 0.59 0.48
CA CYS A 25 1.30 0.28 1.09
C CYS A 25 2.05 1.59 1.41
N PRO A 26 2.76 1.67 2.54
CA PRO A 26 3.63 2.80 2.82
C PRO A 26 4.60 3.06 1.66
N PRO A 27 4.99 4.32 1.39
CA PRO A 27 6.03 4.61 0.42
C PRO A 27 7.32 3.84 0.72
N GLU A 28 8.00 3.39 -0.32
CA GLU A 28 9.33 2.77 -0.17
C GLU A 28 10.29 3.74 0.51
N ASP A 29 11.13 3.20 1.38
CA ASP A 29 12.13 3.94 2.17
C ASP A 29 11.54 4.96 3.16
N VAL A 30 10.28 4.79 3.59
CA VAL A 30 9.64 5.73 4.53
C VAL A 30 10.28 5.78 5.93
N GLY A 31 11.13 4.81 6.28
CA GLY A 31 11.76 4.76 7.60
C GLY A 31 10.97 3.98 8.66
N GLY A 32 10.02 3.15 8.22
CA GLY A 32 9.26 2.24 9.09
C GLY A 32 7.96 2.82 9.63
N PRO A 33 7.28 2.11 10.57
CA PRO A 33 5.91 2.44 10.97
C PRO A 33 5.75 3.81 11.62
N TRP A 34 6.71 4.23 12.46
CA TRP A 34 6.66 5.53 13.14
C TRP A 34 6.81 6.69 12.17
N ALA A 35 7.79 6.60 11.27
CA ALA A 35 8.01 7.61 10.24
C ALA A 35 6.85 7.65 9.22
N TYR A 36 6.22 6.51 8.92
CA TYR A 36 4.99 6.52 8.11
C TYR A 36 3.82 7.24 8.79
N ALA A 37 3.65 7.07 10.11
CA ALA A 37 2.62 7.79 10.85
C ALA A 37 2.88 9.30 10.86
N GLU A 38 4.14 9.73 11.04
CA GLU A 38 4.54 11.14 10.91
C GLU A 38 4.30 11.66 9.50
N TYR A 39 4.71 10.92 8.47
CA TYR A 39 4.46 11.24 7.07
C TYR A 39 2.98 11.51 6.80
N LEU A 40 2.08 10.61 7.23
CA LEU A 40 0.63 10.78 7.08
C LEU A 40 0.11 12.04 7.79
N MET A 41 0.63 12.34 8.97
CA MET A 41 0.26 13.54 9.72
C MET A 41 0.67 14.81 8.96
N VAL A 42 1.93 14.89 8.52
CA VAL A 42 2.51 16.05 7.83
C VAL A 42 1.82 16.32 6.50
N ILE A 43 1.58 15.29 5.68
CA ILE A 43 0.89 15.48 4.38
C ILE A 43 -0.60 15.82 4.54
N SER A 44 -1.21 15.52 5.69
CA SER A 44 -2.61 15.86 5.95
C SER A 44 -2.81 17.32 6.37
N ASP A 45 -1.79 17.93 6.97
CA ASP A 45 -1.82 19.33 7.42
C ASP A 45 -1.03 20.24 6.48
N ARG A 46 -1.76 20.97 5.62
CA ARG A 46 -1.19 21.93 4.66
C ARG A 46 -0.47 23.12 5.30
N LYS A 47 -0.63 23.34 6.61
CA LYS A 47 0.05 24.41 7.36
C LYS A 47 1.28 23.91 8.11
N HIS A 48 1.54 22.60 8.10
CA HIS A 48 2.71 22.04 8.75
C HIS A 48 3.98 22.54 8.04
N GLU A 49 5.01 22.91 8.81
CA GLU A 49 6.23 23.50 8.27
C GLU A 49 6.93 22.59 7.25
N LEU A 50 6.83 21.28 7.46
CA LEU A 50 7.40 20.24 6.57
C LEU A 50 6.43 19.73 5.49
N HIS A 51 5.23 20.32 5.34
CA HIS A 51 4.22 19.82 4.40
C HIS A 51 4.75 19.79 2.96
N GLU A 52 5.32 20.89 2.49
CA GLU A 52 5.82 21.01 1.13
C GLU A 52 7.00 20.06 0.87
N ASP A 53 7.92 19.91 1.83
CA ASP A 53 9.07 18.98 1.72
C ASP A 53 8.59 17.53 1.55
N TYR A 54 7.58 17.12 2.32
CA TYR A 54 7.01 15.77 2.26
C TYR A 54 6.19 15.56 0.98
N MET A 55 5.50 16.61 0.50
CA MET A 55 4.77 16.60 -0.76
C MET A 55 5.71 16.49 -1.96
N GLU A 56 6.86 17.17 -1.94
CA GLU A 56 7.89 17.06 -2.98
C GLU A 56 8.52 15.66 -3.01
N TRP A 57 8.77 15.08 -1.83
CA TRP A 57 9.43 13.78 -1.75
C TRP A 57 8.55 12.63 -2.24
N ARG A 58 7.35 12.45 -1.67
CA ARG A 58 6.47 11.29 -1.95
C ARG A 58 4.98 11.65 -2.05
N GLY A 59 4.63 12.93 -2.18
CA GLY A 59 3.26 13.37 -2.39
C GLY A 59 2.86 13.46 -3.88
N PRO A 60 1.57 13.64 -4.18
CA PRO A 60 0.43 13.39 -3.30
C PRO A 60 0.28 11.88 -3.02
N PHE A 61 -0.17 11.53 -1.82
CA PHE A 61 -0.36 10.15 -1.40
C PHE A 61 -1.76 9.94 -0.81
N ASP A 62 -2.45 8.93 -1.31
CA ASP A 62 -3.75 8.49 -0.81
C ASP A 62 -3.55 7.21 0.00
N ALA A 63 -3.67 7.33 1.32
CA ALA A 63 -3.49 6.22 2.24
C ALA A 63 -4.57 5.14 2.11
N GLU A 64 -5.71 5.44 1.49
CA GLU A 64 -6.82 4.51 1.33
C GLU A 64 -6.81 3.81 -0.04
N ALA A 65 -5.91 4.20 -0.95
CA ALA A 65 -5.86 3.67 -2.29
C ALA A 65 -5.39 2.20 -2.34
N PHE A 66 -6.32 1.29 -2.63
CA PHE A 66 -6.03 -0.13 -2.85
C PHE A 66 -6.83 -0.73 -4.03
N ASP A 67 -6.19 -1.64 -4.78
CA ASP A 67 -6.85 -2.40 -5.85
C ASP A 67 -6.25 -3.82 -5.92
N ALA A 68 -7.05 -4.83 -5.56
CA ALA A 68 -6.67 -6.24 -5.57
C ALA A 68 -6.29 -6.78 -6.96
N LYS A 69 -6.94 -6.29 -8.03
CA LYS A 69 -6.60 -6.64 -9.42
C LYS A 69 -5.25 -6.05 -9.80
N LYS A 70 -4.98 -4.81 -9.41
CA LYS A 70 -3.66 -4.16 -9.59
C LYS A 70 -2.58 -4.94 -8.85
N ALA A 71 -2.79 -5.28 -7.57
CA ALA A 71 -1.86 -6.08 -6.78
C ALA A 71 -1.59 -7.44 -7.46
N THR A 72 -2.65 -8.14 -7.89
CA THR A 72 -2.53 -9.41 -8.62
C THR A 72 -1.69 -9.28 -9.90
N ARG A 73 -1.87 -8.21 -10.67
CA ARG A 73 -1.04 -7.96 -11.86
C ARG A 73 0.43 -7.78 -11.47
N GLN A 74 0.75 -7.01 -10.42
CA GLN A 74 2.13 -6.76 -10.01
C GLN A 74 2.83 -8.04 -9.56
N MET A 75 2.17 -8.87 -8.73
CA MET A 75 2.75 -10.15 -8.27
C MET A 75 3.06 -11.13 -9.40
N ARG A 76 2.40 -10.98 -10.56
CA ARG A 76 2.59 -11.87 -11.72
C ARG A 76 3.59 -11.31 -12.73
N LYS A 77 4.07 -10.08 -12.56
CA LYS A 77 5.16 -9.55 -13.38
C LYS A 77 6.45 -10.28 -12.99
N ARG A 78 7.17 -10.75 -14.01
CA ARG A 78 8.49 -11.36 -13.87
C ARG A 78 9.56 -10.31 -14.11
#